data_AF-A0A0R3VUF9-F1
#
_entry.id   AF-A0A0R3VUF9-F1
#
_cell.length_a   1.000
_cell.length_b   1.000
_cell.length_c   1.000
_cell.angle_alpha   90.00
_cell.angle_beta   90.00
_cell.angle_gamma   90.00
#
_symmetry.space_group_name_H-M   'P 1'
#
loop_
_entity.id
_entity.type
_entity.pdbx_description
1 polymer ?
#
loop_
_entity_poly.entity_id
_entity_poly.type
_entity_poly.pdbx_seq_one_letter_code
_entity_poly.pdbx_strand_id
1 'polypeptide(L)'
;MSLSELSKLSYEELNKSTVAEKLIEAFSKCRMIEQSTDVGFAVCGRTDKGVSGLSQVVVLTLRSNVHDGVGVIVPEDTSNLYPEKPEIDYVLIGNKNLPPDIRILAWCPVPLEFSPRRDCISRSYKYFFPAAGLNIEDMREAASKLMGLHDFRNFCSSQITNGVLNHERIIFHIDLSDEDDNKMQVIDALLDVQNMPGKPPYQMAEAEPLLFFEPEFQKMDWETSPVAQEDVLKSMQKLWTKHAISWKGNTNAAILFKEMFPDCIPNNYFASISREALLSVGSKRKPILERPVDDALEIKIQKLEANRPHNQINRATDV
;
A
#
# COMPACT_ATOMS: atom_id res chain seq x y z
N MET A 1 2.78 -24.77 30.55
CA MET A 1 2.03 -23.78 29.75
C MET A 1 0.57 -23.93 30.10
N SER A 2 0.02 -22.99 30.86
CA SER A 2 -1.41 -23.01 31.22
C SER A 2 -2.25 -22.57 30.02
N LEU A 3 -3.49 -23.03 29.93
CA LEU A 3 -4.45 -22.62 28.90
C LEU A 3 -4.66 -21.08 28.82
N SER A 4 -4.28 -20.35 29.87
CA SER A 4 -4.25 -18.87 29.90
C SER A 4 -3.07 -18.21 29.16
N GLU A 5 -2.01 -18.95 28.83
CA GLU A 5 -0.92 -18.46 27.96
C GLU A 5 -1.25 -18.66 26.48
N LEU A 6 -2.01 -19.71 26.14
CA LEU A 6 -2.53 -19.95 24.79
C LEU A 6 -3.64 -18.97 24.41
N SER A 7 -4.41 -18.44 25.37
CA SER A 7 -5.43 -17.41 25.08
C SER A 7 -4.85 -16.03 24.80
N LYS A 8 -3.58 -15.76 25.12
CA LYS A 8 -2.89 -14.53 24.68
C LYS A 8 -2.50 -14.59 23.19
N LEU A 9 -2.30 -15.77 22.62
CA LEU A 9 -2.09 -15.97 21.18
C LEU A 9 -3.35 -15.70 20.35
N SER A 10 -4.55 -15.74 20.98
CA SER A 10 -5.82 -15.38 20.35
C SER A 10 -6.35 -14.00 20.78
N TYR A 11 -5.70 -13.30 21.72
CA TYR A 11 -6.14 -11.97 22.18
C TYR A 11 -5.66 -10.82 21.28
N GLU A 12 -4.78 -11.11 20.31
CA GLU A 12 -4.63 -10.30 19.09
C GLU A 12 -5.77 -10.63 18.11
N GLU A 13 -7.00 -10.72 18.61
CA GLU A 13 -8.19 -10.48 17.80
C GLU A 13 -8.09 -9.06 17.26
N LEU A 14 -7.51 -8.95 16.05
CA LEU A 14 -7.65 -7.84 15.13
C LEU A 14 -7.82 -6.47 15.79
N ASN A 15 -6.70 -5.84 16.15
CA ASN A 15 -6.62 -4.38 16.12
C ASN A 15 -6.86 -3.98 14.65
N LYS A 16 -8.14 -3.88 14.23
CA LYS A 16 -8.55 -3.38 12.90
C LYS A 16 -8.27 -1.87 12.79
N SER A 17 -7.23 -1.38 13.45
CA SER A 17 -6.80 -0.01 13.34
C SER A 17 -5.88 0.11 12.12
N THR A 18 -6.29 0.94 11.20
CA THR A 18 -5.50 1.40 10.06
C THR A 18 -4.27 2.18 10.54
N VAL A 19 -3.26 2.30 9.67
CA VAL A 19 -2.09 3.17 9.90
C VAL A 19 -2.53 4.61 10.19
N ALA A 20 -3.58 5.09 9.51
CA ALA A 20 -4.18 6.40 9.71
C ALA A 20 -4.69 6.58 11.15
N GLU A 21 -5.47 5.64 11.66
CA GLU A 21 -5.99 5.69 13.03
C GLU A 21 -4.84 5.70 14.06
N LYS A 22 -3.77 4.93 13.83
CA LYS A 22 -2.59 4.95 14.72
C LYS A 22 -1.84 6.27 14.72
N LEU A 23 -1.72 6.93 13.57
CA LEU A 23 -1.13 8.27 13.48
C LEU A 23 -1.97 9.30 14.23
N ILE A 24 -3.29 9.30 13.99
CA ILE A 24 -4.23 10.21 14.66
C ILE A 24 -4.22 9.96 16.18
N GLU A 25 -4.24 8.70 16.61
CA GLU A 25 -4.17 8.30 18.03
C GLU A 25 -2.87 8.81 18.68
N ALA A 26 -1.72 8.64 18.01
CA ALA A 26 -0.42 9.06 18.51
C ALA A 26 -0.36 10.59 18.70
N PHE A 27 -0.77 11.36 17.71
CA PHE A 27 -0.78 12.82 17.79
C PHE A 27 -1.85 13.37 18.74
N SER A 28 -2.98 12.68 18.90
CA SER A 28 -3.99 13.03 19.89
C SER A 28 -3.47 12.84 21.33
N LYS A 29 -2.74 11.75 21.60
CA LYS A 29 -2.15 11.47 22.93
C LYS A 29 -1.19 12.55 23.40
N CYS A 30 -0.41 13.13 22.49
CA CYS A 30 0.50 14.24 22.79
C CYS A 30 -0.13 15.62 22.58
N ARG A 31 -1.47 15.70 22.45
CA ARG A 31 -2.26 16.94 22.30
C ARG A 31 -1.90 17.78 21.08
N MET A 32 -1.33 17.17 20.04
CA MET A 32 -0.98 17.86 18.79
C MET A 32 -2.18 18.10 17.88
N ILE A 33 -3.25 17.32 18.06
CA ILE A 33 -4.52 17.49 17.37
C ILE A 33 -5.49 18.25 18.28
N GLU A 34 -6.15 19.28 17.74
CA GLU A 34 -7.22 19.99 18.43
C GLU A 34 -8.52 19.19 18.43
N GLN A 35 -9.38 19.37 19.44
CA GLN A 35 -10.57 18.54 19.64
C GLN A 35 -11.68 18.72 18.57
N SER A 36 -11.56 19.67 17.64
CA SER A 36 -12.58 20.00 16.65
C SER A 36 -12.40 19.23 15.32
N THR A 37 -13.22 18.17 15.18
CA THR A 37 -13.81 17.50 13.99
C THR A 37 -13.10 17.31 12.65
N ASP A 38 -12.11 18.10 12.23
CA ASP A 38 -11.38 17.87 10.97
C ASP A 38 -9.87 18.05 11.16
N VAL A 39 -9.13 16.95 11.05
CA VAL A 39 -7.66 16.89 11.17
C VAL A 39 -6.96 17.06 9.83
N GLY A 40 -7.70 17.33 8.75
CA GLY A 40 -7.15 17.46 7.40
C GLY A 40 -6.46 16.18 6.91
N PHE A 41 -6.82 15.01 7.47
CA PHE A 41 -6.09 13.78 7.19
C PHE A 41 -6.30 13.32 5.75
N ALA A 42 -5.22 13.31 4.98
CA ALA A 42 -5.19 12.78 3.62
C ALA A 42 -3.94 11.94 3.39
N VAL A 43 -4.03 10.98 2.46
CA VAL A 43 -2.93 10.07 2.12
C VAL A 43 -2.61 10.15 0.64
N CYS A 44 -1.34 10.00 0.29
CA CYS A 44 -0.89 10.00 -1.09
C CYS A 44 -1.46 8.81 -1.87
N GLY A 45 -1.29 7.60 -1.35
CA GLY A 45 -1.85 6.37 -1.93
C GLY A 45 -2.50 5.51 -0.87
N ARG A 46 -3.70 4.99 -1.14
CA ARG A 46 -4.27 3.95 -0.27
C ARG A 46 -3.50 2.65 -0.49
N THR A 47 -3.21 1.94 0.59
CA THR A 47 -2.64 0.59 0.56
C THR A 47 -3.69 -0.40 1.03
N ASP A 48 -3.76 -1.57 0.39
CA ASP A 48 -4.66 -2.63 0.80
C ASP A 48 -4.15 -3.31 2.09
N LYS A 49 -5.02 -4.07 2.76
CA LYS A 49 -4.65 -4.80 3.97
C LYS A 49 -3.48 -5.75 3.68
N GLY A 50 -2.40 -5.61 4.45
CA GLY A 50 -1.19 -6.43 4.33
C GLY A 50 -0.08 -5.76 3.51
N VAL A 51 -0.38 -4.72 2.74
CA VAL A 51 0.61 -3.97 1.96
C VAL A 51 1.42 -3.04 2.87
N SER A 52 2.75 -3.08 2.74
CA SER A 52 3.66 -2.21 3.49
C SER A 52 3.89 -0.88 2.75
N GLY A 53 4.35 0.15 3.46
CA GLY A 53 4.78 1.43 2.86
C GLY A 53 6.09 1.91 3.46
N LEU A 54 7.09 2.20 2.61
CA LEU A 54 8.39 2.70 3.04
C LEU A 54 8.36 4.22 3.23
N SER A 55 7.92 4.96 2.22
CA SER A 55 7.88 6.42 2.23
C SER A 55 6.49 6.95 1.89
N GLN A 56 5.45 6.36 2.47
CA GLN A 56 4.08 6.88 2.37
C GLN A 56 4.03 8.34 2.85
N VAL A 57 3.29 9.17 2.11
CA VAL A 57 3.09 10.58 2.47
C VAL A 57 1.65 10.78 2.93
N VAL A 58 1.49 11.42 4.07
CA VAL A 58 0.21 11.84 4.63
C VAL A 58 0.25 13.32 4.95
N VAL A 59 -0.92 13.95 5.00
CA VAL A 59 -1.13 15.33 5.45
C VAL A 59 -2.01 15.30 6.68
N LEU A 60 -1.69 16.17 7.64
CA LEU A 60 -2.36 16.33 8.92
C LEU A 60 -2.23 17.79 9.36
N THR A 61 -3.28 18.33 9.97
CA THR A 61 -3.21 19.61 10.68
C THR A 61 -2.81 19.35 12.13
N LEU A 62 -1.68 19.92 12.54
CA LEU A 62 -1.13 19.77 13.90
C LEU A 62 -0.89 21.16 14.52
N ARG A 63 -0.85 21.22 15.85
CA ARG A 63 -0.38 22.40 16.58
C ARG A 63 1.04 22.75 16.16
N SER A 64 1.31 24.05 16.00
CA SER A 64 2.62 24.60 15.66
C SER A 64 3.08 25.59 16.74
N ASN A 65 4.41 25.75 16.87
CA ASN A 65 5.02 26.77 17.73
C ASN A 65 5.25 28.11 17.02
N VAL A 66 5.07 28.18 15.70
CA VAL A 66 5.30 29.39 14.89
C VAL A 66 3.97 30.05 14.52
N HIS A 67 4.00 31.36 14.24
CA HIS A 67 2.79 32.12 13.90
C HIS A 67 2.73 32.57 12.44
N ASP A 68 3.76 32.28 11.65
CA ASP A 68 3.80 32.56 10.23
C ASP A 68 4.51 31.44 9.47
N GLY A 69 4.42 31.50 8.13
CA GLY A 69 5.03 30.53 7.24
C GLY A 69 4.01 29.71 6.45
N VAL A 70 4.54 28.79 5.65
CA VAL A 70 3.73 27.94 4.76
C VAL A 70 2.85 27.01 5.60
N GLY A 71 1.55 26.96 5.30
CA GLY A 71 0.62 26.04 5.96
C GLY A 71 0.23 26.39 7.39
N VAL A 72 0.73 27.50 7.94
CA VAL A 72 0.36 27.95 9.29
C VAL A 72 -1.03 28.58 9.27
N ILE A 73 -1.89 28.09 10.18
CA ILE A 73 -3.24 28.59 10.38
C ILE A 73 -3.26 29.45 11.64
N VAL A 74 -3.36 30.76 11.47
CA VAL A 74 -3.38 31.72 12.58
C VAL A 74 -4.83 31.99 13.00
N PRO A 75 -5.18 31.94 14.30
CA PRO A 75 -6.51 32.28 14.76
C PRO A 75 -6.82 33.77 14.54
N GLU A 76 -8.10 34.11 14.38
CA GLU A 76 -8.55 35.51 14.23
C GLU A 76 -8.17 36.37 15.44
N ASP A 77 -8.25 35.81 16.66
CA ASP A 77 -7.80 36.46 17.88
C ASP A 77 -6.38 36.02 18.26
N THR A 78 -5.41 36.91 18.05
CA THR A 78 -4.00 36.66 18.36
C THR A 78 -3.58 37.16 19.76
N SER A 79 -4.51 37.70 20.56
CA SER A 79 -4.19 38.33 21.85
C SER A 79 -3.61 37.37 22.88
N ASN A 80 -3.90 36.08 22.76
CA ASN A 80 -3.48 35.01 23.67
C ASN A 80 -2.40 34.08 23.06
N LEU A 81 -1.75 34.47 21.97
CA LEU A 81 -0.64 33.70 21.42
C LEU A 81 0.55 33.71 22.39
N TYR A 82 1.13 32.53 22.62
CA TYR A 82 2.39 32.40 23.35
C TYR A 82 3.53 32.99 22.52
N PRO A 83 4.66 33.40 23.10
CA PRO A 83 5.82 33.80 22.32
C PRO A 83 6.31 32.69 21.38
N GLU A 84 6.74 33.07 20.18
CA GLU A 84 7.28 32.13 19.18
C GLU A 84 8.46 31.33 19.75
N LYS A 85 8.52 30.06 19.33
CA LYS A 85 9.58 29.12 19.68
C LYS A 85 10.04 28.39 18.43
N PRO A 86 11.21 27.73 18.47
CA PRO A 86 11.57 26.78 17.44
C PRO A 86 10.44 25.78 17.20
N GLU A 87 10.26 25.40 15.95
CA GLU A 87 9.19 24.50 15.56
C GLU A 87 9.35 23.12 16.21
N ILE A 88 8.22 22.41 16.31
CA ILE A 88 8.09 21.14 16.99
C ILE A 88 8.79 20.02 16.21
N ASP A 89 9.52 19.15 16.91
CA ASP A 89 10.04 17.91 16.32
C ASP A 89 8.90 16.86 16.21
N TYR A 90 8.09 17.01 15.17
CA TYR A 90 6.93 16.15 14.90
C TYR A 90 7.32 14.68 14.72
N VAL A 91 8.53 14.42 14.19
CA VAL A 91 9.05 13.07 13.99
C VAL A 91 9.31 12.40 15.33
N LEU A 92 10.04 13.06 16.23
CA LEU A 92 10.37 12.51 17.54
C LEU A 92 9.13 12.36 18.43
N ILE A 93 8.24 13.36 18.45
CA ILE A 93 7.01 13.31 19.25
C ILE A 93 6.08 12.21 18.74
N GLY A 94 5.88 12.11 17.42
CA GLY A 94 5.04 11.08 16.82
C GLY A 94 5.60 9.68 17.08
N ASN A 95 6.88 9.44 16.78
CA ASN A 95 7.50 8.12 16.92
C ASN A 95 7.55 7.58 18.35
N LYS A 96 7.61 8.46 19.36
CA LYS A 96 7.50 8.06 20.78
C LYS A 96 6.12 7.51 21.15
N ASN A 97 5.09 7.83 20.37
CA ASN A 97 3.70 7.46 20.64
C ASN A 97 3.14 6.45 19.63
N LEU A 98 3.92 6.10 18.60
CA LEU A 98 3.56 5.14 17.56
C LEU A 98 3.99 3.71 17.91
N PRO A 99 3.25 2.68 17.45
CA PRO A 99 3.70 1.30 17.57
C PRO A 99 5.00 1.05 16.78
N PRO A 100 5.81 0.02 17.11
CA PRO A 100 7.15 -0.17 16.53
C PRO A 100 7.23 -0.34 15.02
N ASP A 101 6.14 -0.75 14.39
CA ASP A 101 5.96 -1.03 12.97
C ASP A 101 5.49 0.19 12.15
N ILE A 102 5.24 1.33 12.80
CA ILE A 102 4.89 2.59 12.13
C ILE A 102 5.90 3.65 12.56
N ARG A 103 6.61 4.25 11.59
CA ARG A 103 7.57 5.33 11.85
C ARG A 103 7.36 6.49 10.89
N ILE A 104 7.38 7.69 11.43
CA ILE A 104 7.54 8.95 10.71
C ILE A 104 9.03 9.11 10.41
N LEU A 105 9.37 9.42 9.18
CA LEU A 105 10.77 9.60 8.75
C LEU A 105 11.18 11.07 8.77
N ALA A 106 10.30 11.92 8.25
CA ALA A 106 10.48 13.36 8.12
C ALA A 106 9.10 14.04 8.03
N TRP A 107 9.11 15.37 8.09
CA TRP A 107 7.93 16.22 7.91
C TRP A 107 8.32 17.48 7.10
N CYS A 108 7.35 18.20 6.54
CA CYS A 108 7.56 19.54 6.01
C CYS A 108 6.26 20.34 6.05
N PRO A 109 6.31 21.68 6.13
CA PRO A 109 5.12 22.51 5.97
C PRO A 109 4.66 22.51 4.51
N VAL A 110 3.33 22.51 4.29
CA VAL A 110 2.72 22.50 2.95
C VAL A 110 1.62 23.56 2.84
N PRO A 111 1.34 24.12 1.65
CA PRO A 111 0.21 25.04 1.47
C PRO A 111 -1.11 24.42 1.93
N LEU A 112 -2.06 25.23 2.40
CA LEU A 112 -3.36 24.75 2.91
C LEU A 112 -4.16 23.96 1.86
N GLU A 113 -3.94 24.25 0.57
CA GLU A 113 -4.62 23.57 -0.54
C GLU A 113 -3.91 22.31 -1.05
N PHE A 114 -2.75 21.98 -0.45
CA PHE A 114 -1.97 20.82 -0.84
C PHE A 114 -2.76 19.53 -0.61
N SER A 115 -2.83 18.71 -1.65
CA SER A 115 -3.39 17.39 -1.61
C SER A 115 -2.30 16.37 -1.90
N PRO A 116 -1.96 15.49 -0.95
CA PRO A 116 -0.92 14.47 -1.16
C PRO A 116 -1.33 13.49 -2.27
N ARG A 117 -2.62 13.45 -2.63
CA ARG A 117 -3.14 12.60 -3.70
C ARG A 117 -3.13 13.28 -5.06
N ARG A 118 -3.55 14.54 -5.15
CA ARG A 118 -3.68 15.29 -6.42
C ARG A 118 -2.36 15.88 -6.88
N ASP A 119 -1.53 16.33 -5.94
CA ASP A 119 -0.25 16.98 -6.24
C ASP A 119 0.90 15.97 -6.37
N CYS A 120 0.62 14.68 -6.15
CA CYS A 120 1.56 13.59 -6.40
C CYS A 120 1.71 13.37 -7.91
N ILE A 121 2.96 13.45 -8.38
CA ILE A 121 3.35 13.31 -9.78
C ILE A 121 3.31 11.83 -10.19
N SER A 122 3.93 10.97 -9.39
CA SER A 122 4.04 9.53 -9.67
C SER A 122 4.14 8.73 -8.36
N ARG A 123 3.87 7.42 -8.42
CA ARG A 123 3.96 6.50 -7.27
C ARG A 123 4.76 5.28 -7.69
N SER A 124 5.78 4.95 -6.92
CA SER A 124 6.64 3.80 -7.15
C SER A 124 6.30 2.68 -6.18
N TYR A 125 6.21 1.46 -6.71
CA TYR A 125 5.95 0.26 -5.93
C TYR A 125 7.07 -0.77 -6.18
N LYS A 126 7.39 -1.56 -5.16
CA LYS A 126 8.27 -2.73 -5.28
C LYS A 126 7.49 -3.96 -4.84
N TYR A 127 7.62 -5.04 -5.60
CA TYR A 127 7.02 -6.32 -5.26
C TYR A 127 8.14 -7.35 -5.10
N PHE A 128 8.26 -7.94 -3.91
CA PHE A 128 9.30 -8.93 -3.63
C PHE A 128 8.73 -10.33 -3.78
N PHE A 129 9.37 -11.19 -4.54
CA PHE A 129 8.95 -12.58 -4.67
C PHE A 129 10.18 -13.44 -4.93
N PRO A 130 10.17 -14.70 -4.49
CA PRO A 130 11.30 -15.56 -4.77
C PRO A 130 11.24 -16.03 -6.24
N ALA A 131 12.37 -15.94 -6.95
CA ALA A 131 12.48 -16.21 -8.40
C ALA A 131 12.12 -17.65 -8.75
N ALA A 132 12.84 -18.61 -8.16
CA ALA A 132 12.35 -19.98 -7.99
C ALA A 132 11.89 -20.73 -9.25
N GLY A 133 12.65 -20.56 -10.33
CA GLY A 133 12.35 -21.17 -11.62
C GLY A 133 11.24 -20.45 -12.40
N LEU A 134 10.77 -19.30 -11.90
CA LEU A 134 10.08 -18.33 -12.74
C LEU A 134 11.02 -17.84 -13.82
N ASN A 135 10.40 -17.51 -14.94
CA ASN A 135 11.13 -17.04 -16.07
C ASN A 135 11.27 -15.51 -16.06
N ILE A 136 12.48 -15.03 -15.82
CA ILE A 136 12.68 -13.60 -15.61
C ILE A 136 12.63 -12.79 -16.89
N GLU A 137 13.34 -13.18 -17.95
CA GLU A 137 13.36 -12.35 -19.16
C GLU A 137 11.98 -12.17 -19.73
N ASP A 138 11.10 -13.14 -19.54
CA ASP A 138 9.70 -12.94 -19.90
C ASP A 138 8.99 -11.97 -19.05
N MET A 139 9.22 -12.06 -17.75
CA MET A 139 8.59 -11.13 -16.86
C MET A 139 9.09 -9.72 -17.18
N ARG A 140 10.36 -9.53 -17.55
CA ARG A 140 10.92 -8.27 -18.08
C ARG A 140 10.28 -7.84 -19.39
N GLU A 141 10.27 -8.70 -20.40
CA GLU A 141 9.69 -8.37 -21.71
C GLU A 141 8.18 -8.10 -21.59
N ALA A 142 7.46 -8.92 -20.84
CA ALA A 142 6.04 -8.76 -20.60
C ALA A 142 5.76 -7.50 -19.77
N ALA A 143 6.58 -7.20 -18.76
CA ALA A 143 6.49 -5.96 -18.02
C ALA A 143 6.75 -4.74 -18.92
N SER A 144 7.70 -4.82 -19.85
CA SER A 144 8.02 -3.73 -20.78
C SER A 144 6.81 -3.31 -21.62
N LYS A 145 5.89 -4.25 -21.91
CA LYS A 145 4.63 -3.99 -22.62
C LYS A 145 3.63 -3.19 -21.81
N LEU A 146 3.73 -3.23 -20.47
CA LEU A 146 2.93 -2.41 -19.59
C LEU A 146 3.39 -0.93 -19.59
N MET A 147 4.61 -0.63 -20.06
CA MET A 147 5.10 0.77 -20.13
C MET A 147 4.31 1.61 -21.13
N GLY A 148 4.11 2.88 -20.81
CA GLY A 148 3.34 3.82 -21.62
C GLY A 148 1.88 3.93 -21.20
N LEU A 149 1.08 4.60 -22.04
CA LEU A 149 -0.35 4.85 -21.82
C LEU A 149 -1.17 3.65 -22.30
N HIS A 150 -1.85 2.98 -21.38
CA HIS A 150 -2.76 1.88 -21.68
C HIS A 150 -4.03 1.94 -20.86
N ASP A 151 -5.07 1.25 -21.34
CA ASP A 151 -6.26 0.96 -20.55
C ASP A 151 -6.02 -0.31 -19.70
N PHE A 152 -5.87 -0.12 -18.39
CA PHE A 152 -5.58 -1.19 -17.45
C PHE A 152 -6.85 -1.83 -16.83
N ARG A 153 -8.03 -1.70 -17.45
CA ARG A 153 -9.29 -2.24 -16.90
C ARG A 153 -9.21 -3.73 -16.57
N ASN A 154 -8.46 -4.49 -17.37
CA ASN A 154 -8.28 -5.94 -17.18
C ASN A 154 -7.35 -6.30 -16.01
N PHE A 155 -6.61 -5.33 -15.48
CA PHE A 155 -5.67 -5.51 -14.37
C PHE A 155 -6.28 -5.14 -13.00
N CYS A 156 -7.46 -4.53 -12.99
CA CYS A 156 -8.14 -4.12 -11.77
C CYS A 156 -9.48 -4.85 -11.58
N SER A 157 -9.96 -4.87 -10.34
CA SER A 157 -11.34 -5.28 -10.07
C SER A 157 -12.29 -4.17 -10.50
N SER A 158 -13.42 -4.53 -11.11
CA SER A 158 -14.46 -3.58 -11.51
C SER A 158 -15.02 -2.83 -10.29
N GLN A 159 -14.79 -1.52 -10.22
CA GLN A 159 -15.30 -0.63 -9.16
C GLN A 159 -16.29 0.40 -9.70
N ILE A 160 -17.10 0.01 -10.68
CA ILE A 160 -18.07 0.91 -11.34
C ILE A 160 -19.10 1.45 -10.33
N THR A 161 -19.45 0.65 -9.30
CA THR A 161 -20.31 1.10 -8.18
C THR A 161 -19.71 2.25 -7.39
N ASN A 162 -18.38 2.38 -7.39
CA ASN A 162 -17.63 3.46 -6.74
C ASN A 162 -17.35 4.63 -7.70
N GLY A 163 -17.95 4.64 -8.89
CA GLY A 163 -17.77 5.69 -9.90
C GLY A 163 -16.46 5.60 -10.70
N VAL A 164 -15.71 4.50 -10.59
CA VAL A 164 -14.47 4.32 -11.36
C VAL A 164 -14.82 3.85 -12.77
N LEU A 165 -14.73 4.79 -13.73
CA LEU A 165 -14.99 4.54 -15.15
C LEU A 165 -13.72 4.62 -16.01
N ASN A 166 -12.72 5.40 -15.58
CA ASN A 166 -11.46 5.59 -16.30
C ASN A 166 -10.33 4.71 -15.73
N HIS A 167 -9.79 3.86 -16.59
CA HIS A 167 -8.73 2.90 -16.31
C HIS A 167 -7.44 3.18 -17.09
N GLU A 168 -7.39 4.28 -17.86
CA GLU A 168 -6.20 4.71 -18.58
C GLU A 168 -5.13 5.17 -17.59
N ARG A 169 -3.95 4.56 -17.63
CA ARG A 169 -2.80 4.93 -16.79
C ARG A 169 -1.54 4.94 -17.63
N ILE A 170 -0.55 5.70 -17.16
CA ILE A 170 0.79 5.71 -17.73
C ILE A 170 1.72 5.00 -16.75
N ILE A 171 2.41 3.96 -17.20
CA ILE A 171 3.55 3.41 -16.48
C ILE A 171 4.80 4.02 -17.06
N PHE A 172 5.47 4.87 -16.28
CA PHE A 172 6.70 5.56 -16.70
C PHE A 172 7.87 4.59 -16.83
N HIS A 173 7.97 3.65 -15.90
CA HIS A 173 9.04 2.67 -15.84
C HIS A 173 8.57 1.43 -15.07
N ILE A 174 9.03 0.28 -15.51
CA ILE A 174 8.92 -0.99 -14.81
C ILE A 174 10.17 -1.79 -15.11
N ASP A 175 10.71 -2.38 -14.07
CA ASP A 175 11.92 -3.19 -14.17
C ASP A 175 11.79 -4.37 -13.24
N LEU A 176 12.42 -5.47 -13.65
CA LEU A 176 12.60 -6.63 -12.83
C LEU A 176 14.10 -6.83 -12.72
N SER A 177 14.58 -6.82 -11.48
CA SER A 177 15.98 -7.11 -11.22
C SER A 177 16.06 -8.54 -10.72
N ASP A 178 16.80 -9.35 -11.47
CA ASP A 178 16.96 -10.78 -11.23
C ASP A 178 18.30 -11.25 -11.80
N GLU A 179 18.73 -12.39 -11.30
CA GLU A 179 19.65 -13.29 -11.96
C GLU A 179 18.83 -14.29 -12.85
N ASP A 180 18.78 -14.09 -14.18
CA ASP A 180 18.51 -15.04 -15.32
C ASP A 180 17.11 -15.57 -15.82
N ASP A 181 17.08 -15.99 -17.11
CA ASP A 181 16.13 -15.81 -18.27
C ASP A 181 15.06 -16.86 -18.79
N ASN A 182 14.16 -16.40 -19.73
CA ASN A 182 13.39 -16.91 -20.97
C ASN A 182 11.98 -17.70 -21.18
N LYS A 183 11.03 -17.07 -21.93
CA LYS A 183 9.71 -17.33 -22.70
C LYS A 183 8.17 -17.01 -22.34
N MET A 184 7.60 -15.98 -23.04
CA MET A 184 6.38 -15.12 -22.85
C MET A 184 5.16 -15.32 -23.81
N GLN A 185 3.94 -14.80 -23.46
CA GLN A 185 2.82 -14.42 -24.40
C GLN A 185 1.55 -13.70 -23.80
N VAL A 186 1.43 -13.52 -22.47
CA VAL A 186 0.13 -13.20 -21.82
C VAL A 186 -0.19 -11.70 -21.71
N ILE A 187 0.82 -10.85 -21.50
CA ILE A 187 0.56 -9.44 -21.18
C ILE A 187 0.00 -8.65 -22.37
N ASP A 188 0.49 -8.88 -23.60
CA ASP A 188 -0.05 -8.20 -24.79
C ASP A 188 -1.55 -8.41 -24.92
N ALA A 189 -1.99 -9.66 -24.71
CA ALA A 189 -3.38 -10.02 -24.83
C ALA A 189 -4.25 -9.42 -23.72
N LEU A 190 -3.69 -9.16 -22.52
CA LEU A 190 -4.43 -8.49 -21.44
C LEU A 190 -4.58 -6.97 -21.68
N LEU A 191 -3.64 -6.35 -22.40
CA LEU A 191 -3.68 -4.94 -22.78
C LEU A 191 -4.59 -4.68 -24.00
N ASP A 192 -4.81 -5.68 -24.85
CA ASP A 192 -5.72 -5.59 -25.99
C ASP A 192 -7.20 -5.67 -25.56
N VAL A 193 -7.75 -4.52 -25.16
CA VAL A 193 -9.15 -4.39 -24.74
C VAL A 193 -10.16 -4.65 -25.86
N GLN A 194 -9.75 -4.68 -27.14
CA GLN A 194 -10.66 -5.00 -28.25
C GLN A 194 -10.93 -6.51 -28.31
N ASN A 195 -9.87 -7.31 -28.17
CA ASN A 195 -9.96 -8.77 -28.21
C ASN A 195 -10.23 -9.40 -26.83
N MET A 196 -9.85 -8.72 -25.74
CA MET A 196 -10.14 -9.11 -24.36
C MET A 196 -10.93 -8.00 -23.64
N PRO A 197 -12.26 -7.90 -23.87
CA PRO A 197 -13.07 -6.79 -23.38
C PRO A 197 -13.32 -6.82 -21.86
N GLY A 198 -12.92 -7.90 -21.18
CA GLY A 198 -13.10 -8.07 -19.75
C GLY A 198 -11.98 -8.91 -19.12
N LYS A 199 -11.76 -8.67 -17.82
CA LYS A 199 -10.76 -9.38 -17.02
C LYS A 199 -11.05 -10.89 -17.02
N PRO A 200 -10.12 -11.74 -17.48
CA PRO A 200 -10.24 -13.18 -17.29
C PRO A 200 -10.04 -13.53 -15.81
N PRO A 201 -10.62 -14.64 -15.31
CA PRO A 201 -10.44 -15.04 -13.93
C PRO A 201 -8.99 -15.47 -13.69
N TYR A 202 -8.23 -14.66 -12.98
CA TYR A 202 -6.91 -14.98 -12.42
C TYR A 202 -6.80 -14.42 -11.00
N GLN A 203 -5.93 -15.05 -10.19
CA GLN A 203 -5.73 -14.67 -8.81
C GLN A 203 -4.85 -13.42 -8.72
N MET A 204 -5.22 -12.47 -7.87
CA MET A 204 -4.34 -11.34 -7.54
C MET A 204 -3.15 -11.85 -6.71
N ALA A 205 -1.98 -11.27 -6.95
CA ALA A 205 -0.81 -11.55 -6.14
C ALA A 205 -1.06 -11.18 -4.66
N GLU A 206 -0.35 -11.83 -3.74
CA GLU A 206 -0.51 -11.57 -2.30
C GLU A 206 -0.13 -10.13 -1.94
N ALA A 207 -0.76 -9.59 -0.90
CA ALA A 207 -0.56 -8.19 -0.51
C ALA A 207 0.75 -7.95 0.25
N GLU A 208 1.18 -8.93 1.06
CA GLU A 208 2.33 -8.84 1.97
C GLU A 208 3.66 -8.45 1.30
N PRO A 209 4.00 -8.98 0.10
CA PRO A 209 5.26 -8.66 -0.55
C PRO A 209 5.23 -7.35 -1.34
N LEU A 210 4.07 -6.69 -1.43
CA LEU A 210 3.92 -5.39 -2.07
C LEU A 210 4.35 -4.28 -1.10
N LEU A 211 5.24 -3.43 -1.57
CA LEU A 211 5.74 -2.26 -0.88
C LEU A 211 5.40 -1.01 -1.69
N PHE A 212 4.60 -0.12 -1.11
CA PHE A 212 4.56 1.28 -1.56
C PHE A 212 5.93 1.90 -1.27
N PHE A 213 6.74 2.13 -2.29
CA PHE A 213 8.13 2.51 -2.13
C PHE A 213 8.25 4.00 -1.85
N GLU A 214 7.97 4.84 -2.83
CA GLU A 214 8.02 6.29 -2.68
C GLU A 214 7.05 6.98 -3.67
N PRO A 215 6.45 8.11 -3.28
CA PRO A 215 5.76 9.02 -4.18
C PRO A 215 6.72 10.11 -4.67
N GLU A 216 6.45 10.62 -5.87
CA GLU A 216 7.12 11.79 -6.42
C GLU A 216 6.23 13.02 -6.24
N PHE A 217 6.83 14.12 -5.78
CA PHE A 217 6.22 15.43 -5.65
C PHE A 217 7.16 16.48 -6.26
N GLN A 218 6.64 17.69 -6.50
CA GLN A 218 7.51 18.85 -6.68
C GLN A 218 8.41 18.99 -5.44
N LYS A 219 9.61 19.57 -5.62
CA LYS A 219 10.65 19.64 -4.57
C LYS A 219 10.05 19.99 -3.20
N MET A 220 10.10 19.02 -2.29
CA MET A 220 9.71 19.14 -0.88
C MET A 220 10.97 19.23 -0.02
N ASP A 221 11.04 20.22 0.86
CA ASP A 221 12.16 20.38 1.80
C ASP A 221 11.83 19.64 3.10
N TRP A 222 12.07 18.33 3.10
CA TRP A 222 11.81 17.44 4.24
C TRP A 222 12.76 17.70 5.41
N GLU A 223 12.19 17.82 6.60
CA GLU A 223 12.87 18.09 7.86
C GLU A 223 12.81 16.87 8.80
N THR A 224 13.91 16.62 9.50
CA THR A 224 14.01 15.63 10.58
C THR A 224 15.22 15.95 11.45
N SER A 225 15.15 15.67 12.76
CA SER A 225 16.26 15.94 13.67
C SER A 225 17.26 14.77 13.69
N PRO A 226 18.55 15.02 14.00
CA PRO A 226 19.54 13.93 14.15
C PRO A 226 19.12 12.87 15.18
N VAL A 227 18.44 13.29 16.26
CA VAL A 227 17.93 12.39 17.30
C VAL A 227 16.81 11.51 16.74
N ALA A 228 15.90 12.09 15.95
CA ALA A 228 14.83 11.33 15.30
C ALA A 228 15.38 10.33 14.27
N GLN A 229 16.38 10.72 13.46
CA GLN A 229 17.06 9.82 12.52
C GLN A 229 17.66 8.60 13.22
N GLU A 230 18.37 8.82 14.34
CA GLU A 230 18.99 7.75 15.11
C GLU A 230 17.94 6.83 15.75
N ASP A 231 16.83 7.38 16.28
CA ASP A 231 15.73 6.60 16.86
C ASP A 231 15.02 5.72 15.82
N VAL A 232 14.77 6.27 14.63
CA VAL A 232 14.19 5.53 13.50
C VAL A 232 15.12 4.40 13.08
N LEU A 233 16.41 4.66 12.90
CA LEU A 233 17.39 3.64 12.53
C LEU A 233 17.45 2.51 13.56
N LYS A 234 17.54 2.84 14.85
CA LYS A 234 17.54 1.85 15.94
C LYS A 234 16.24 1.05 15.96
N SER A 235 15.10 1.68 15.72
CA SER A 235 13.80 1.02 15.65
C SER A 235 13.76 0.01 14.50
N MET A 236 14.22 0.41 13.31
CA MET A 236 14.29 -0.47 12.13
C MET A 236 15.25 -1.65 12.37
N GLN A 237 16.42 -1.42 12.96
CA GLN A 237 17.38 -2.49 13.29
C GLN A 237 16.80 -3.50 14.29
N LYS A 238 16.05 -3.03 15.30
CA LYS A 238 15.35 -3.91 16.26
C LYS A 238 14.29 -4.75 15.56
N LEU A 239 13.48 -4.14 14.69
CA LEU A 239 12.45 -4.84 13.94
C LEU A 239 13.06 -5.89 13.01
N TRP A 240 14.09 -5.50 12.24
CA TRP A 240 14.85 -6.42 11.39
C TRP A 240 15.41 -7.60 12.19
N THR A 241 16.04 -7.34 13.34
CA THR A 241 16.61 -8.39 14.20
C THR A 241 15.52 -9.36 14.69
N LYS A 242 14.36 -8.83 15.12
CA LYS A 242 13.22 -9.64 15.54
C LYS A 242 12.74 -10.56 14.41
N HIS A 243 12.58 -10.03 13.20
CA HIS A 243 12.15 -10.81 12.04
C HIS A 243 13.22 -11.82 11.59
N ALA A 244 14.50 -11.46 11.62
CA ALA A 244 15.59 -12.36 11.26
C ALA A 244 15.69 -13.56 12.22
N ILE A 245 15.58 -13.31 13.53
CA ILE A 245 15.56 -14.37 14.55
C ILE A 245 14.34 -15.26 14.36
N SER A 246 13.15 -14.66 14.20
CA SER A 246 11.91 -15.41 14.00
C SER A 246 11.95 -16.25 12.72
N TRP A 247 12.45 -15.69 11.63
CA TRP A 247 12.66 -16.41 10.37
C TRP A 247 13.55 -17.63 10.61
N LYS A 248 14.73 -17.42 11.20
CA LYS A 248 15.69 -18.51 11.45
C LYS A 248 15.11 -19.61 12.35
N GLY A 249 14.39 -19.22 13.41
CA GLY A 249 13.72 -20.16 14.32
C GLY A 249 12.63 -20.97 13.62
N ASN A 250 11.77 -20.32 12.84
CA ASN A 250 10.69 -20.96 12.09
C ASN A 250 11.24 -21.90 10.99
N THR A 251 12.30 -21.50 10.30
CA THR A 251 12.99 -22.35 9.33
C THR A 251 13.54 -23.61 9.97
N ASN A 252 14.25 -23.49 11.10
CA ASN A 252 14.79 -24.65 11.81
C ASN A 252 13.68 -25.58 12.33
N ALA A 253 12.58 -25.02 12.85
CA ALA A 253 11.43 -25.80 13.30
C ALA A 253 10.78 -26.56 12.15
N ALA A 254 10.66 -25.94 10.96
CA ALA A 254 10.12 -26.60 9.78
C ALA A 254 11.00 -27.75 9.27
N ILE A 255 12.32 -27.57 9.29
CA ILE A 255 13.30 -28.62 8.95
C ILE A 255 13.15 -29.80 9.91
N LEU A 256 13.18 -29.54 11.22
CA LEU A 256 13.03 -30.57 12.25
C LEU A 256 11.69 -31.33 12.09
N PHE A 257 10.60 -30.60 11.85
CA PHE A 257 9.29 -31.21 11.67
C PHE A 257 9.25 -32.15 10.46
N LYS A 258 9.89 -31.76 9.35
CA LYS A 258 10.01 -32.61 8.15
C LYS A 258 10.85 -33.86 8.41
N GLU A 259 11.90 -33.76 9.24
CA GLU A 259 12.70 -34.93 9.65
C GLU A 259 11.91 -35.87 10.58
N MET A 260 11.09 -35.32 11.47
CA MET A 260 10.24 -36.10 12.39
C MET A 260 9.08 -36.79 11.66
N PHE A 261 8.54 -36.16 10.62
CA PHE A 261 7.39 -36.65 9.86
C PHE A 261 7.68 -36.64 8.36
N PRO A 262 8.55 -37.56 7.87
CA PRO A 262 9.01 -37.56 6.49
C PRO A 262 7.89 -37.82 5.46
N ASP A 263 6.81 -38.47 5.90
CA ASP A 263 5.65 -38.76 5.05
C ASP A 263 4.66 -37.59 4.96
N CYS A 264 4.87 -36.51 5.71
CA CYS A 264 4.04 -35.31 5.61
C CYS A 264 4.26 -34.61 4.26
N ILE A 265 3.17 -34.33 3.55
CA ILE A 265 3.18 -33.57 2.31
C ILE A 265 3.40 -32.08 2.68
N PRO A 266 4.53 -31.46 2.30
CA PRO A 266 4.75 -30.05 2.57
C PRO A 266 3.71 -29.21 1.83
N ASN A 267 3.24 -28.14 2.48
CA ASN A 267 2.43 -27.14 1.81
C ASN A 267 3.33 -26.21 0.97
N ASN A 268 2.71 -25.36 0.14
CA ASN A 268 3.45 -24.47 -0.76
C ASN A 268 4.07 -23.24 -0.05
N TYR A 269 3.97 -23.11 1.27
CA TYR A 269 4.47 -21.93 1.99
C TYR A 269 6.00 -21.94 2.19
N PHE A 270 6.63 -23.13 2.12
CA PHE A 270 8.09 -23.29 2.16
C PHE A 270 8.72 -23.50 0.79
N ALA A 271 7.91 -23.42 -0.26
CA ALA A 271 8.44 -23.54 -1.60
C ALA A 271 9.38 -22.37 -1.87
N SER A 272 10.51 -22.67 -2.54
CA SER A 272 11.32 -21.61 -3.13
C SER A 272 10.45 -20.77 -4.05
N ILE A 273 9.48 -21.38 -4.74
CA ILE A 273 8.54 -20.67 -5.60
C ILE A 273 7.44 -20.04 -4.77
N SER A 274 7.14 -18.76 -5.02
CA SER A 274 6.02 -18.05 -4.42
C SER A 274 4.83 -18.99 -4.33
N ARG A 275 4.11 -19.03 -3.20
CA ARG A 275 3.01 -19.97 -2.95
C ARG A 275 2.03 -20.08 -4.14
N GLU A 276 1.84 -18.96 -4.84
CA GLU A 276 1.04 -18.73 -6.04
C GLU A 276 1.53 -19.48 -7.28
N ALA A 277 2.84 -19.64 -7.45
CA ALA A 277 3.40 -20.33 -8.60
C ALA A 277 3.11 -21.83 -8.56
N LEU A 278 3.11 -22.43 -7.37
CA LEU A 278 2.78 -23.85 -7.17
C LEU A 278 1.28 -24.14 -7.12
N LEU A 279 0.42 -23.13 -6.98
CA LEU A 279 -1.04 -23.32 -7.08
C LEU A 279 -1.51 -23.72 -8.50
N SER A 280 -0.60 -23.96 -9.45
CA SER A 280 -0.94 -23.99 -10.87
C SER A 280 -0.29 -25.09 -11.72
N VAL A 281 -0.22 -26.33 -11.24
CA VAL A 281 -0.03 -27.48 -12.15
C VAL A 281 -1.01 -28.63 -11.85
N GLY A 282 -2.28 -28.31 -11.60
CA GLY A 282 -3.34 -29.30 -11.74
C GLY A 282 -3.58 -29.60 -13.22
N SER A 283 -3.80 -30.87 -13.59
CA SER A 283 -4.02 -31.33 -14.98
C SER A 283 -5.23 -30.73 -15.71
N LYS A 284 -5.96 -29.79 -15.09
CA LYS A 284 -7.16 -29.10 -15.61
C LYS A 284 -6.98 -27.59 -15.81
N ARG A 285 -5.76 -27.04 -15.75
CA ARG A 285 -5.53 -25.59 -15.90
C ARG A 285 -5.81 -25.15 -17.35
N LYS A 286 -6.85 -24.32 -17.56
CA LYS A 286 -7.04 -23.60 -18.83
C LYS A 286 -6.11 -22.38 -18.90
N PRO A 287 -5.37 -22.17 -20.01
CA PRO A 287 -4.62 -20.95 -20.29
C PRO A 287 -5.48 -19.70 -20.12
N ILE A 288 -4.90 -18.59 -19.65
CA ILE A 288 -5.65 -17.35 -19.37
C ILE A 288 -6.40 -16.82 -20.60
N LEU A 289 -5.83 -17.00 -21.78
CA LEU A 289 -6.40 -16.59 -23.07
C LEU A 289 -7.57 -17.46 -23.52
N GLU A 290 -7.73 -18.65 -22.92
CA GLU A 290 -8.82 -19.60 -23.23
C GLU A 290 -9.91 -19.57 -22.14
N ARG A 291 -9.79 -18.68 -21.15
CA ARG A 291 -10.78 -18.55 -20.07
C ARG A 291 -11.95 -17.69 -20.52
N PRO A 292 -13.16 -17.95 -20.01
CA PRO A 292 -14.26 -17.01 -20.18
C PRO A 292 -13.89 -15.68 -19.53
N VAL A 293 -14.25 -14.57 -20.17
CA VAL A 293 -14.08 -13.22 -19.65
C VAL A 293 -15.39 -12.72 -19.03
N ASP A 294 -15.28 -11.79 -18.09
CA ASP A 294 -16.45 -11.06 -17.61
C ASP A 294 -17.07 -10.18 -18.70
N ASP A 295 -18.29 -9.69 -18.46
CA ASP A 295 -18.90 -8.65 -19.29
C ASP A 295 -17.96 -7.45 -19.49
N ALA A 296 -18.02 -6.87 -20.69
CA ALA A 296 -17.35 -5.62 -21.01
C ALA A 296 -17.76 -4.48 -20.06
N LEU A 297 -16.86 -3.52 -19.87
CA LEU A 297 -17.09 -2.36 -18.99
C LEU A 297 -18.36 -1.61 -19.38
N GLU A 298 -18.58 -1.41 -20.68
CA GLU A 298 -19.71 -0.69 -21.26
C GLU A 298 -21.03 -1.41 -20.93
N ILE A 299 -21.05 -2.74 -21.02
CA ILE A 299 -22.21 -3.56 -20.64
C ILE A 299 -22.46 -3.47 -19.13
N LYS A 300 -21.40 -3.51 -18.31
CA LYS A 300 -21.53 -3.38 -16.85
C LYS A 300 -22.06 -2.00 -16.44
N ILE A 301 -21.64 -0.92 -17.11
CA ILE A 301 -22.16 0.44 -16.91
C ILE A 301 -23.65 0.48 -17.24
N GLN A 302 -24.05 -0.02 -18.43
CA GLN A 302 -25.46 -0.06 -18.84
C GLN A 302 -26.33 -0.84 -17.83
N LYS A 303 -25.84 -1.99 -17.35
CA LYS A 303 -26.53 -2.79 -16.32
C LYS A 303 -26.68 -2.03 -15.01
N LEU A 304 -25.69 -1.23 -14.61
CA LEU A 304 -25.76 -0.42 -13.39
C LEU A 304 -26.72 0.76 -13.56
N GLU A 305 -26.71 1.44 -14.70
CA GLU A 305 -27.61 2.56 -15.00
C GLU A 305 -29.07 2.10 -15.10
N ALA A 306 -29.34 0.97 -15.76
CA ALA A 306 -30.67 0.37 -15.84
C ALA A 306 -31.23 -0.03 -14.46
N ASN A 307 -30.34 -0.35 -13.51
CA ASN A 307 -30.71 -0.71 -12.13
C ASN A 307 -30.66 0.48 -11.15
N ARG A 308 -30.35 1.71 -11.60
CA ARG A 308 -30.44 2.89 -10.73
C ARG A 308 -31.92 3.20 -10.48
N PRO A 309 -32.38 3.23 -9.21
CA PRO A 309 -33.74 3.63 -8.90
C PRO A 309 -33.97 5.07 -9.38
N HIS A 310 -35.13 5.32 -10.01
CA HIS A 310 -35.52 6.57 -10.68
C HIS A 310 -35.61 7.85 -9.79
N ASN A 311 -35.01 7.87 -8.60
CA ASN A 311 -35.14 8.96 -7.62
C ASN A 311 -33.83 9.71 -7.31
N GLN A 312 -32.93 9.88 -8.28
CA GLN A 312 -31.80 10.83 -8.15
C GLN A 312 -31.50 11.55 -9.48
N ILE A 313 -32.50 12.22 -10.04
CA ILE A 313 -32.29 13.31 -11.00
C ILE A 313 -32.66 14.59 -10.26
N ASN A 314 -31.68 15.18 -9.56
CA ASN A 314 -31.60 16.59 -9.16
C ASN A 314 -30.49 16.73 -8.10
N ARG A 315 -29.24 16.85 -8.57
CA ARG A 315 -28.10 17.54 -7.92
C ARG A 315 -26.81 17.14 -8.63
N ALA A 316 -26.58 17.72 -9.82
CA ALA A 316 -25.25 17.82 -10.42
C ALA A 316 -25.29 18.82 -11.59
N THR A 317 -25.77 20.02 -11.32
CA THR A 317 -25.30 21.25 -11.99
C THR A 317 -25.13 22.24 -10.86
N ASP A 318 -23.90 22.35 -10.37
CA ASP A 318 -23.29 23.59 -9.87
C ASP A 318 -21.94 23.26 -9.18
N VAL A 319 -20.88 23.74 -9.85
CA VAL A 319 -19.49 24.02 -9.41
C VAL A 319 -18.56 22.83 -9.14
#